data_AF-A0A482V2S2-F1
#
_entry.id   AF-A0A482V2S2-F1
#
_cell.length_a   1.000
_cell.length_b   1.000
_cell.length_c   1.000
_cell.angle_alpha   90.00
_cell.angle_beta   90.00
_cell.angle_gamma   90.00
#
_symmetry.space_group_name_H-M   'P 1'
#
loop_
_entity.id
_entity.type
_entity.pdbx_description
1 polymer ?
#
loop_
_entity_poly.entity_id
_entity_poly.type
_entity_poly.pdbx_seq_one_letter_code
_entity_poly.pdbx_strand_id
1 'polypeptide(L)'
;MVSRISGGMVAALGLVCMIMCFSGLSGAIFNPAITFALWITGKLSNRKCILFMITQTLASVMCMCIIWATFPTVNISTWETMVVTPPPGASSWNVFFTEFICTFILTYAAFAMAFEEAESTKTSGMSLQAVEDSAGLVVFGSNPQSKMGFAPFAIGKHGVGYMV
;
A
#
# COMPACT_ATOMS: atom_id res chain seq x y z
N MET A 1 0.99 5.32 26.66
CA MET A 1 2.03 4.97 25.65
C MET A 1 1.63 3.74 24.85
N VAL A 2 1.20 2.65 25.49
CA VAL A 2 0.77 1.39 24.84
C VAL A 2 -0.36 1.57 23.82
N SER A 3 -1.30 2.50 24.05
CA SER A 3 -2.46 2.73 23.16
C SER A 3 -2.14 3.33 21.78
N ARG A 4 -1.02 4.07 21.64
CA ARG A 4 -0.64 4.68 20.36
C ARG A 4 0.13 3.72 19.46
N ILE A 5 0.93 2.85 20.06
CA ILE A 5 1.63 1.78 19.32
C ILE A 5 0.60 0.81 18.75
N SER A 6 -0.39 0.40 19.54
CA SER A 6 -1.47 -0.48 19.06
C SER A 6 -2.26 0.17 17.93
N GLY A 7 -2.59 1.46 18.04
CA GLY A 7 -3.28 2.21 16.97
C GLY A 7 -2.48 2.23 15.66
N GLY A 8 -1.18 2.53 15.74
CA GLY A 8 -0.28 2.50 14.58
C GLY A 8 -0.17 1.11 13.94
N MET A 9 -0.10 0.04 14.75
CA MET A 9 -0.06 -1.33 14.25
C MET A 9 -1.35 -1.74 13.54
N VAL A 10 -2.52 -1.38 14.09
CA VAL A 10 -3.81 -1.66 13.47
C VAL A 10 -3.94 -0.94 12.12
N ALA A 11 -3.53 0.33 12.04
CA ALA A 11 -3.54 1.08 10.80
C ALA A 11 -2.59 0.46 9.75
N ALA A 12 -1.37 0.08 10.17
CA ALA A 12 -0.40 -0.54 9.28
C ALA A 12 -0.88 -1.90 8.75
N LEU A 13 -1.30 -2.81 9.63
CA LEU A 13 -1.78 -4.14 9.23
C LEU A 13 -3.08 -4.06 8.43
N GLY A 14 -3.97 -3.13 8.77
CA GLY A 14 -5.18 -2.87 7.99
C GLY A 14 -4.83 -2.41 6.57
N LEU A 15 -3.89 -1.47 6.43
CA LEU A 15 -3.41 -1.01 5.13
C LEU A 15 -2.80 -2.16 4.31
N VAL A 16 -2.01 -3.03 4.94
CA VAL A 16 -1.48 -4.25 4.31
C VAL A 16 -2.59 -5.13 3.74
N CYS A 17 -3.59 -5.45 4.55
CA CYS A 17 -4.72 -6.27 4.09
C CYS A 17 -5.43 -5.62 2.90
N MET A 18 -5.66 -4.31 2.96
CA MET A 18 -6.26 -3.57 1.86
C MET A 18 -5.39 -3.61 0.59
N ILE A 19 -4.07 -3.47 0.72
CA ILE A 19 -3.17 -3.59 -0.42
C ILE A 19 -3.25 -4.99 -1.04
N MET A 20 -3.26 -6.04 -0.23
CA MET A 20 -3.36 -7.43 -0.73
C MET A 20 -4.67 -7.72 -1.45
N CYS A 21 -5.77 -7.11 -0.99
CA CYS A 21 -7.09 -7.28 -1.60
C CYS A 21 -7.28 -6.43 -2.87
N PHE A 22 -6.77 -5.19 -2.88
CA PHE A 22 -7.09 -4.20 -3.92
C PHE A 22 -5.94 -3.87 -4.88
N SER A 23 -4.75 -4.46 -4.70
CA SER A 23 -3.61 -4.24 -5.60
C SER A 23 -3.96 -4.56 -7.06
N GLY A 24 -4.63 -5.67 -7.31
CA GLY A 24 -5.06 -6.08 -8.66
C GLY A 24 -6.25 -5.29 -9.23
N LEU A 25 -6.96 -4.52 -8.42
CA LEU A 25 -8.14 -3.75 -8.85
C LEU A 25 -7.82 -2.28 -9.11
N SER A 26 -7.17 -1.62 -8.15
CA SER A 26 -6.93 -0.16 -8.19
C SER A 26 -5.46 0.23 -8.08
N GLY A 27 -4.55 -0.74 -7.95
CA GLY A 27 -3.16 -0.49 -7.56
C GLY A 27 -2.99 -0.13 -6.09
N ALA A 28 -4.07 -0.21 -5.28
CA ALA A 28 -4.09 0.02 -3.85
C ALA A 28 -3.40 1.32 -3.37
N ILE A 29 -3.64 2.43 -4.06
CA ILE A 29 -2.92 3.69 -3.79
C ILE A 29 -3.29 4.27 -2.41
N PHE A 30 -4.58 4.25 -2.04
CA PHE A 30 -5.20 4.64 -0.75
C PHE A 30 -4.65 5.86 0.03
N ASN A 31 -3.74 6.64 -0.54
CA ASN A 31 -3.07 7.76 0.09
C ASN A 31 -2.95 8.91 -0.93
N PRO A 32 -3.52 10.10 -0.63
CA PRO A 32 -3.44 11.27 -1.52
C PRO A 32 -2.01 11.70 -1.87
N ALA A 33 -1.04 11.54 -0.96
CA ALA A 33 0.36 11.87 -1.21
C ALA A 33 1.00 10.92 -2.23
N ILE A 34 0.68 9.63 -2.15
CA ILE A 34 1.14 8.63 -3.14
C ILE A 34 0.45 8.90 -4.48
N THR A 35 -0.85 9.22 -4.48
CA THR A 35 -1.58 9.64 -5.70
C THR A 35 -0.91 10.83 -6.36
N PHE A 36 -0.52 11.83 -5.59
CA PHE A 36 0.19 13.02 -6.08
C PHE A 36 1.58 12.67 -6.64
N ALA A 37 2.33 11.80 -5.95
CA ALA A 37 3.64 11.36 -6.43
C ALA A 37 3.54 10.57 -7.75
N LEU A 38 2.54 9.70 -7.89
CA LEU A 38 2.25 8.98 -9.14
C LEU A 38 1.83 9.93 -10.27
N TRP A 39 1.16 11.04 -9.93
CA TRP A 39 0.79 12.07 -10.90
C TRP A 39 2.02 12.84 -11.40
N ILE A 40 2.90 13.32 -10.50
CA ILE A 40 4.13 14.04 -10.89
C ILE A 40 5.08 13.16 -11.71
N THR A 41 5.17 11.88 -11.38
CA THR A 41 6.01 10.91 -12.11
C THR A 41 5.39 10.43 -13.44
N GLY A 42 4.22 10.95 -13.83
CA GLY A 42 3.55 10.61 -15.08
C GLY A 42 2.95 9.20 -15.12
N LYS A 43 2.85 8.52 -13.98
CA LYS A 43 2.28 7.17 -13.86
C LYS A 43 0.76 7.18 -13.68
N LEU A 44 0.16 8.35 -13.41
CA LEU A 44 -1.28 8.52 -13.24
C LEU A 44 -1.81 9.69 -14.10
N SER A 45 -2.93 9.49 -14.79
CA SER A 45 -3.54 10.56 -15.59
C SER A 45 -4.20 11.63 -14.73
N ASN A 46 -4.27 12.87 -15.22
CA ASN A 46 -4.85 14.01 -14.50
C ASN A 46 -6.27 13.73 -13.98
N ARG A 47 -7.12 13.11 -14.82
CA ARG A 47 -8.49 12.75 -14.44
C ARG A 47 -8.53 11.72 -13.32
N LYS A 48 -7.67 10.69 -13.39
CA LYS A 48 -7.58 9.67 -12.35
C LYS A 48 -7.06 10.28 -11.04
N CYS A 49 -6.05 11.14 -11.11
CA CYS A 49 -5.51 11.82 -9.92
C CYS A 49 -6.61 12.54 -9.12
N ILE A 50 -7.42 13.37 -9.79
CA ILE A 50 -8.52 14.10 -9.15
C ILE A 50 -9.56 13.14 -8.56
N LEU A 51 -9.97 12.12 -9.31
CA LEU A 51 -10.93 11.11 -8.84
C LEU A 51 -10.41 10.33 -7.62
N PHE A 52 -9.13 9.96 -7.60
CA PHE A 52 -8.52 9.28 -6.46
C PHE A 52 -8.49 10.20 -5.23
N MET A 53 -8.09 11.46 -5.36
CA MET A 53 -8.08 12.40 -4.23
C MET A 53 -9.47 12.64 -3.64
N ILE A 54 -10.49 12.81 -4.49
CA ILE A 54 -11.88 12.99 -4.04
C ILE A 54 -12.41 11.73 -3.35
N THR A 55 -12.19 10.55 -3.95
CA THR A 55 -12.71 9.30 -3.38
C THR A 55 -12.01 8.93 -2.07
N GLN A 56 -10.70 9.14 -1.97
CA GLN A 56 -9.93 8.90 -0.74
C GLN A 56 -10.38 9.82 0.40
N THR A 57 -10.59 11.12 0.12
CA THR A 57 -11.06 12.07 1.14
C THR A 57 -12.50 11.78 1.56
N LEU A 58 -13.40 11.51 0.61
CA LEU A 58 -14.79 11.15 0.92
C LEU A 58 -14.89 9.85 1.71
N ALA A 59 -14.10 8.83 1.35
CA ALA A 59 -14.06 7.56 2.08
C ALA A 59 -13.55 7.74 3.52
N SER A 60 -12.56 8.61 3.73
CA SER A 60 -12.07 8.93 5.08
C SER A 60 -13.14 9.59 5.95
N VAL A 61 -13.88 10.55 5.39
CA VAL A 61 -15.01 11.21 6.09
C VAL A 61 -16.11 10.20 6.40
N MET A 62 -16.51 9.38 5.42
CA MET A 62 -17.54 8.36 5.62
C MET A 62 -17.14 7.33 6.68
N CYS A 63 -15.88 6.90 6.70
CA CYS A 63 -15.34 6.01 7.73
C CYS A 63 -15.50 6.63 9.13
N MET A 64 -15.15 7.91 9.29
CA MET A 64 -15.31 8.62 10.56
C MET A 64 -16.78 8.70 11.00
N CYS A 65 -17.71 8.98 10.06
CA CYS A 65 -19.15 8.98 10.34
C CYS A 65 -19.66 7.59 10.79
N ILE A 66 -19.19 6.51 10.16
CA ILE A 66 -19.56 5.14 10.53
C ILE A 66 -19.06 4.79 11.93
N ILE A 67 -17.81 5.15 12.27
CA ILE A 67 -17.25 4.93 13.61
C ILE A 67 -18.07 5.69 14.65
N TRP A 68 -18.43 6.94 14.36
CA TRP A 68 -19.26 7.76 15.25
C TRP A 68 -20.65 7.17 15.48
N ALA A 69 -21.30 6.66 14.42
CA ALA A 69 -22.60 6.00 14.53
C ALA A 69 -22.53 4.65 15.27
N THR A 70 -21.43 3.91 15.12
CA THR A 70 -21.27 2.56 15.72
C THR A 70 -20.93 2.64 17.21
N PHE A 71 -20.22 3.69 17.63
CA PHE A 71 -19.75 3.85 19.00
C PHE A 71 -20.23 5.17 19.62
N PRO A 72 -21.54 5.34 19.87
CA PRO A 72 -22.09 6.62 20.34
C PRO A 72 -21.67 7.00 21.78
N THR A 73 -21.18 6.05 22.59
CA THR A 73 -20.84 6.23 24.01
C THR A 73 -19.35 6.29 24.29
N VAL A 74 -18.49 6.35 23.27
CA VAL A 74 -17.04 6.40 23.48
C VAL A 74 -16.59 7.75 24.05
N ASN A 75 -15.73 7.68 25.07
CA ASN A 75 -15.14 8.86 25.72
C ASN A 75 -14.32 9.70 24.74
N ILE A 76 -14.26 11.01 25.00
CA ILE A 76 -13.46 12.00 24.26
C ILE A 76 -11.98 11.57 24.18
N SER A 77 -11.45 10.98 25.26
CA SER A 77 -10.08 10.46 25.31
C SER A 77 -9.81 9.32 24.31
N THR A 78 -10.82 8.55 23.92
CA THR A 78 -10.69 7.52 22.88
C THR A 78 -10.65 8.15 21.49
N TRP A 79 -11.42 9.22 21.25
CA TRP A 79 -11.40 9.97 19.98
C TRP A 79 -10.03 10.61 19.71
N GLU A 80 -9.36 11.12 20.74
CA GLU A 80 -8.00 11.67 20.64
C GLU A 80 -6.95 10.63 20.22
N THR A 81 -7.25 9.33 20.33
CA THR A 81 -6.36 8.27 19.84
C THR A 81 -6.57 7.95 18.36
N MET A 82 -7.69 8.35 17.78
CA MET A 82 -8.02 8.16 16.35
C MET A 82 -7.49 9.30 15.48
N VAL A 83 -7.19 10.45 16.07
CA VAL A 83 -6.63 11.61 15.39
C VAL A 83 -5.12 11.65 15.61
N VAL A 84 -4.36 11.86 14.53
CA VAL A 84 -2.92 12.09 14.61
C VAL A 84 -2.68 13.46 15.25
N THR A 85 -2.45 13.44 16.57
CA THR A 85 -2.19 14.65 17.35
C THR A 85 -0.73 14.67 17.78
N PRO A 86 0.03 15.75 17.46
CA PRO A 86 1.41 15.87 17.88
C PRO A 86 1.53 15.95 19.41
N PRO A 87 2.67 15.55 19.99
CA PRO A 87 2.87 15.62 21.42
C PRO A 87 2.85 17.09 21.91
N PRO A 88 2.38 17.35 23.14
CA PRO A 88 2.35 18.70 23.70
C PRO A 88 3.75 19.34 23.66
N GLY A 89 3.85 20.57 23.14
CA GLY A 89 5.12 21.30 23.02
C GLY A 89 5.94 20.97 21.77
N ALA A 90 5.43 20.15 20.84
CA ALA A 90 6.09 19.92 19.56
C ALA A 90 6.11 21.19 18.70
N SER A 91 7.29 21.57 18.22
CA SER A 91 7.43 22.63 17.21
C SER A 91 6.78 22.21 15.90
N SER A 92 6.09 23.15 15.23
CA SER A 92 5.47 22.91 13.92
C SER A 92 6.47 22.40 12.88
N TRP A 93 7.73 22.84 12.96
CA TRP A 93 8.81 22.37 12.09
C TRP A 93 9.13 20.89 12.30
N ASN A 94 9.16 20.43 13.55
CA ASN A 94 9.42 19.02 13.86
C ASN A 94 8.29 18.13 13.31
N VAL A 95 7.04 18.54 13.51
CA VAL A 95 5.87 17.80 13.00
C VAL A 95 5.90 17.72 11.47
N PHE A 96 6.21 18.85 10.80
CA PHE A 96 6.32 18.89 9.34
C PHE A 96 7.40 17.93 8.81
N PHE A 97 8.62 17.99 9.34
CA PHE A 97 9.71 17.13 8.86
C PHE A 97 9.46 15.66 9.19
N THR A 98 8.87 15.35 10.34
CA THR A 98 8.48 13.97 10.67
C THR A 98 7.46 13.44 9.65
N GLU A 99 6.41 14.18 9.35
CA GLU A 99 5.38 13.75 8.40
C GLU A 99 5.93 13.63 6.97
N PHE A 100 6.79 14.58 6.58
CA PHE A 100 7.47 14.57 5.28
C PHE A 100 8.35 13.33 5.11
N ILE A 101 9.20 13.01 6.09
CA ILE A 101 10.09 11.84 6.03
C ILE A 101 9.28 10.54 6.04
N CYS A 102 8.27 10.42 6.90
CA CYS A 102 7.39 9.25 6.94
C CYS A 102 6.67 9.03 5.60
N THR A 103 6.13 10.09 5.01
CA THR A 103 5.45 10.03 3.71
C THR A 103 6.41 9.71 2.57
N PHE A 104 7.63 10.24 2.63
CA PHE A 104 8.69 9.93 1.66
C PHE A 104 9.06 8.45 1.68
N ILE A 105 9.30 7.87 2.87
CA ILE A 105 9.61 6.45 3.02
C ILE A 105 8.46 5.58 2.49
N LEU A 106 7.22 5.90 2.88
CA LEU A 106 6.04 5.18 2.43
C LEU A 106 5.87 5.23 0.90
N THR A 107 6.07 6.41 0.31
CA THR A 107 5.97 6.60 -1.14
C THR A 107 7.10 5.88 -1.86
N TYR A 108 8.34 5.96 -1.37
CA TYR A 108 9.47 5.24 -1.93
C TYR A 108 9.24 3.73 -1.92
N ALA A 109 8.76 3.18 -0.80
CA ALA A 109 8.41 1.76 -0.71
C ALA A 109 7.34 1.39 -1.75
N ALA A 110 6.29 2.20 -1.91
CA ALA A 110 5.25 1.97 -2.92
C ALA A 110 5.82 1.96 -4.36
N PHE A 111 6.74 2.87 -4.68
CA PHE A 111 7.42 2.86 -5.98
C PHE A 111 8.32 1.64 -6.15
N ALA A 112 9.11 1.26 -5.14
CA ALA A 112 9.97 0.08 -5.20
C ALA A 112 9.17 -1.20 -5.49
N MET A 113 8.03 -1.37 -4.82
CA MET A 113 7.12 -2.50 -5.07
C MET A 113 6.55 -2.47 -6.50
N ALA A 114 6.17 -1.30 -6.98
CA ALA A 114 5.65 -1.15 -8.34
C ALA A 114 6.73 -1.46 -9.41
N PHE A 115 7.99 -1.15 -9.13
CA PHE A 115 9.11 -1.50 -10.01
C PHE A 115 9.37 -3.01 -10.02
N GLU A 116 9.39 -3.67 -8.86
CA GLU A 116 9.58 -5.12 -8.76
C GLU A 116 8.48 -5.89 -9.49
N GLU A 117 7.22 -5.48 -9.32
CA GLU A 117 6.08 -6.07 -10.04
C GLU A 117 6.19 -5.89 -11.56
N ALA A 118 6.66 -4.72 -12.01
CA ALA A 118 6.88 -4.46 -13.43
C ALA A 118 8.01 -5.33 -14.02
N GLU A 119 9.09 -5.56 -13.29
CA GLU A 119 10.19 -6.44 -13.70
C GLU A 119 9.77 -7.91 -13.71
N SER A 120 9.02 -8.36 -12.70
CA SER A 120 8.45 -9.71 -12.63
C SER A 120 7.53 -10.01 -13.82
N THR A 121 6.65 -9.06 -14.15
CA THR A 121 5.74 -9.16 -15.32
C THR A 121 6.51 -9.20 -16.64
N LYS A 122 7.56 -8.39 -16.78
CA LYS A 122 8.39 -8.38 -17.99
C LYS A 122 9.15 -9.69 -18.19
N THR A 123 9.69 -10.25 -17.10
CA THR A 123 10.46 -11.50 -17.12
C THR A 123 9.55 -12.70 -17.44
N SER A 124 8.38 -12.78 -16.81
CA SER A 124 7.39 -13.83 -17.09
C SER A 124 6.86 -13.78 -18.52
N GLY A 125 6.58 -12.59 -19.06
CA GLY A 125 6.20 -12.41 -20.46
C GLY A 125 7.25 -12.91 -21.46
N MET A 126 8.53 -12.69 -21.16
CA MET A 126 9.64 -13.19 -22.00
C MET A 126 9.76 -14.72 -21.92
N SER A 127 9.58 -15.31 -20.73
CA SER A 127 9.56 -16.77 -20.60
C SER A 127 8.37 -17.42 -21.33
N LEU A 128 7.20 -16.77 -21.34
CA LEU A 128 6.04 -17.26 -22.08
C LEU A 128 6.25 -17.21 -23.59
N GLN A 129 6.81 -16.12 -24.11
CA GLN A 129 7.14 -16.01 -25.54
C GLN A 129 8.20 -17.03 -25.95
N ALA A 130 9.23 -17.26 -25.13
CA ALA A 130 10.24 -18.30 -25.39
C ALA A 130 9.66 -19.72 -25.35
N VAL A 131 8.64 -19.97 -24.51
CA VAL A 131 7.93 -21.26 -24.43
C VAL A 131 6.95 -21.43 -25.61
N GLU A 132 6.30 -20.36 -26.07
CA GLU A 132 5.40 -20.37 -27.24
C GLU A 132 6.16 -20.66 -28.55
N ASP A 133 7.36 -20.09 -28.70
CA ASP A 133 8.27 -20.38 -29.83
C ASP A 133 8.83 -21.83 -29.81
N SER A 134 8.72 -22.55 -28.69
CA SER A 134 9.32 -23.87 -28.49
C SER A 134 8.40 -25.08 -28.71
N ALA A 135 7.41 -24.98 -29.62
CA ALA A 135 6.51 -26.05 -30.10
C ALA A 135 5.08 -26.14 -29.50
N GLY A 136 4.32 -25.03 -29.58
CA GLY A 136 2.91 -25.11 -29.97
C GLY A 136 1.92 -25.83 -29.04
N LEU A 137 2.20 -25.92 -27.74
CA LEU A 137 1.23 -26.42 -26.76
C LEU A 137 1.13 -25.48 -25.56
N VAL A 138 0.27 -24.46 -25.70
CA VAL A 138 -0.03 -23.49 -24.64
C VAL A 138 -0.97 -24.14 -23.61
N VAL A 139 -0.39 -24.72 -22.56
CA VAL A 139 -1.15 -25.14 -21.38
C VAL A 139 -1.55 -23.88 -20.62
N PHE A 140 -2.84 -23.54 -20.63
CA PHE A 140 -3.42 -22.53 -19.73
C PHE A 140 -3.41 -23.07 -18.28
N GLY A 141 -2.22 -23.10 -17.67
CA GLY A 141 -2.05 -23.25 -16.24
C GLY A 141 -2.32 -21.91 -15.57
N SER A 142 -3.31 -21.86 -14.69
CA SER A 142 -3.63 -20.74 -13.80
C SER A 142 -2.38 -20.02 -13.29
N ASN A 143 -2.13 -18.82 -13.80
CA ASN A 143 -0.99 -17.97 -13.45
C ASN A 143 -0.97 -17.64 -11.94
N PRO A 144 0.02 -18.09 -11.16
CA PRO A 144 0.15 -17.72 -9.76
C PRO A 144 1.51 -17.01 -9.56
N GLN A 145 1.74 -15.83 -10.14
CA GLN A 145 3.08 -15.23 -10.01
C GLN A 145 3.21 -13.71 -9.79
N SER A 146 2.20 -13.04 -9.24
CA SER A 146 2.35 -11.65 -8.75
C SER A 146 1.92 -11.40 -7.30
N LYS A 147 1.77 -12.43 -6.47
CA LYS A 147 1.28 -12.26 -5.09
C LYS A 147 2.35 -12.31 -3.98
N MET A 148 3.65 -12.35 -4.30
CA MET A 148 4.71 -12.58 -3.29
C MET A 148 5.53 -11.36 -2.88
N GLY A 149 5.23 -10.15 -3.37
CA GLY A 149 5.91 -8.92 -2.93
C GLY A 149 5.59 -8.51 -1.48
N PHE A 150 4.64 -9.17 -0.82
CA PHE A 150 4.30 -8.89 0.57
C PHE A 150 4.59 -10.10 1.47
N ALA A 151 5.87 -10.36 1.70
CA ALA A 151 6.32 -11.13 2.85
C ALA A 151 6.99 -10.19 3.88
N PRO A 152 6.23 -9.48 4.74
CA PRO A 152 6.83 -8.73 5.84
C PRO A 152 7.50 -9.63 6.89
N PHE A 153 7.38 -10.96 6.79
CA PHE A 153 7.93 -11.92 7.75
C PHE A 153 8.36 -13.26 7.12
N ALA A 154 8.95 -13.27 5.93
CA ALA A 154 9.67 -14.46 5.46
C ALA A 154 11.04 -14.56 6.15
N ILE A 155 11.02 -15.03 7.40
CA ILE A 155 12.17 -15.75 7.98
C ILE A 155 12.38 -16.98 7.10
N GLY A 156 13.46 -17.01 6.33
CA GLY A 156 13.82 -18.18 5.53
C GLY A 156 14.64 -17.87 4.28
N LYS A 157 15.80 -17.24 4.44
CA LYS A 157 16.84 -17.28 3.42
C LYS A 157 17.71 -18.51 3.70
N HIS A 158 17.74 -19.51 2.82
CA HIS A 158 18.96 -20.19 2.35
C HIS A 158 18.63 -21.33 1.38
N GLY A 159 19.35 -21.35 0.25
CA GLY A 159 19.07 -22.21 -0.89
C GLY A 159 19.71 -23.59 -0.86
N VAL A 160 19.20 -24.44 -1.74
CA VAL A 160 19.75 -25.66 -2.37
C VAL A 160 18.80 -25.86 -3.56
N GLY A 161 19.16 -26.04 -4.82
CA GLY A 161 20.27 -26.71 -5.46
C GLY A 161 19.68 -27.44 -6.67
N TYR A 162 20.46 -27.54 -7.74
CA TYR A 162 20.13 -28.07 -9.07
C TYR A 162 19.63 -29.53 -9.11
N MET A 163 19.03 -29.92 -10.25
CA MET A 163 18.70 -31.29 -10.73
C MET A 163 17.53 -31.94 -9.97
N VAL A 164 16.44 -32.41 -10.61
CA VAL A 164 16.25 -33.19 -11.85
C VAL A 164 14.92 -32.80 -12.50
#